data_AF-A0A963CZU0-F1
#
_entry.id   AF-A0A963CZU0-F1
#
_cell.length_a   1.000
_cell.length_b   1.000
_cell.length_c   1.000
_cell.angle_alpha   90.00
_cell.angle_beta   90.00
_cell.angle_gamma   90.00
#
_symmetry.space_group_name_H-M   'P 1'
#
loop_
_entity.id
_entity.type
_entity.pdbx_description
1 polymer ?
#
loop_
_entity_poly.entity_id
_entity_poly.type
_entity_poly.pdbx_seq_one_letter_code
_entity_poly.pdbx_strand_id
1 'polypeptide(L)'
;MLFILKCMDRDGGAELRVRARLPHLEFVASRAQAFRFGGPLLGEDGVVAGSLMILDLPDEAALDAHMRSDPFFTAGLFRSVEVWHSRQVVPETVAGALAAEVDRQRLRAAELEA
;
A
#
# COMPACT_ATOMS: atom_id res chain seq x y z
N MET A 1 3.47 -9.30 6.68
CA MET A 1 2.06 -8.87 6.81
C MET A 1 1.83 -7.77 5.79
N LEU A 2 0.69 -7.74 5.11
CA LEU A 2 0.44 -6.67 4.14
C LEU A 2 -0.26 -5.48 4.78
N PHE A 3 0.34 -4.32 4.57
CA PHE A 3 -0.20 -3.01 4.92
C PHE A 3 -0.52 -2.26 3.64
N ILE A 4 -1.77 -1.84 3.48
CA ILE A 4 -2.22 -0.97 2.40
C ILE A 4 -2.30 0.44 2.95
N LEU A 5 -1.54 1.35 2.35
CA LEU A 5 -1.53 2.76 2.70
C LEU A 5 -2.11 3.55 1.54
N LYS A 6 -3.24 4.21 1.81
CA LYS A 6 -3.83 5.20 0.92
C LYS A 6 -3.53 6.57 1.51
N CYS A 7 -2.60 7.28 0.90
CA CYS A 7 -2.14 8.59 1.34
C CYS A 7 -2.65 9.67 0.36
N MET A 8 -3.33 10.69 0.87
CA MET A 8 -3.78 11.81 0.05
C MET A 8 -2.91 13.03 0.30
N ASP A 9 -2.45 13.68 -0.77
CA ASP A 9 -1.62 14.89 -0.67
C ASP A 9 -2.44 16.03 -0.08
N ARG A 10 -1.81 16.93 0.67
CA ARG A 10 -2.47 18.13 1.18
C ARG A 10 -2.67 19.18 0.08
N ASP A 11 -3.47 20.19 0.36
CA ASP A 11 -3.61 21.35 -0.52
C ASP A 11 -2.25 22.05 -0.71
N GLY A 12 -1.91 22.37 -1.95
CA GLY A 12 -0.57 22.86 -2.31
C GLY A 12 0.54 21.79 -2.22
N GLY A 13 0.19 20.51 -2.05
CA GLY A 13 1.14 19.40 -1.92
C GLY A 13 1.99 19.13 -3.16
N ALA A 14 1.59 19.61 -4.34
CA ALA A 14 2.32 19.40 -5.60
C ALA A 14 3.79 19.85 -5.51
N GLU A 15 4.05 21.02 -4.94
CA GLU A 15 5.43 21.53 -4.79
C GLU A 15 6.24 20.69 -3.79
N LEU A 16 5.62 20.29 -2.67
CA LEU A 16 6.26 19.39 -1.70
C LEU A 16 6.60 18.04 -2.33
N ARG A 17 5.67 17.47 -3.10
CA ARG A 17 5.87 16.21 -3.81
C ARG A 17 7.06 16.32 -4.75
N VAL A 18 7.16 17.38 -5.56
CA VAL A 18 8.29 17.59 -6.48
C VAL A 18 9.61 17.65 -5.71
N ARG A 19 9.70 18.48 -4.65
CA ARG A 19 10.92 18.62 -3.85
C ARG A 19 11.34 17.33 -3.16
N ALA A 20 10.38 16.58 -2.62
CA ALA A 20 10.63 15.33 -1.91
C ALA A 20 10.73 14.11 -2.85
N ARG A 21 10.47 14.26 -4.16
CA ARG A 21 10.32 13.12 -5.09
C ARG A 21 11.59 12.29 -5.20
N LEU A 22 12.73 12.94 -5.44
CA LEU A 22 14.01 12.26 -5.60
C LEU A 22 14.40 11.48 -4.34
N PRO A 23 14.52 12.11 -3.15
CA PRO A 23 14.90 11.37 -1.95
C PRO A 23 13.88 10.28 -1.60
N HIS A 24 12.57 10.50 -1.86
CA HIS A 24 11.58 9.45 -1.70
C HIS A 24 11.83 8.26 -2.64
N LEU A 25 12.14 8.49 -3.91
CA LEU A 25 12.43 7.40 -4.85
C LEU A 25 13.73 6.66 -4.50
N GLU A 26 14.76 7.35 -4.01
CA GLU A 26 15.98 6.71 -3.49
C GLU A 26 15.68 5.83 -2.26
N PHE A 27 14.84 6.35 -1.34
CA PHE A 27 14.36 5.59 -0.19
C PHE A 27 13.60 4.32 -0.62
N VAL A 28 12.65 4.45 -1.55
CA VAL A 28 11.90 3.31 -2.10
C VAL A 28 12.82 2.33 -2.80
N ALA A 29 13.77 2.79 -3.63
CA ALA A 29 14.71 1.94 -4.34
C ALA A 29 15.56 1.09 -3.36
N SER A 30 16.03 1.70 -2.26
CA SER A 30 16.79 0.99 -1.23
C SER A 30 15.98 -0.07 -0.47
N ARG A 31 14.65 -0.05 -0.59
CA ARG A 31 13.70 -0.89 0.15
C ARG A 31 12.70 -1.60 -0.75
N ALA A 32 12.98 -1.70 -2.05
CA ALA A 32 12.02 -2.13 -3.06
C ALA A 32 11.37 -3.50 -2.74
N GLN A 33 12.13 -4.42 -2.14
CA GLN A 33 11.67 -5.73 -1.69
C GLN A 33 10.54 -5.70 -0.65
N ALA A 34 10.40 -4.60 0.10
CA ALA A 34 9.30 -4.41 1.05
C ALA A 34 7.99 -3.99 0.37
N PHE A 35 8.04 -3.56 -0.90
CA PHE A 35 6.86 -3.13 -1.65
C PHE A 35 6.29 -4.29 -2.46
N ARG A 36 5.01 -4.58 -2.27
CA ARG A 36 4.20 -5.36 -3.23
C ARG A 36 3.67 -4.48 -4.34
N PHE A 37 3.41 -3.22 -4.04
CA PHE A 37 2.99 -2.19 -4.99
C PHE A 37 3.35 -0.81 -4.44
N GLY A 38 3.72 0.13 -5.31
CA GLY A 38 3.90 1.53 -4.95
C GLY A 38 3.64 2.41 -6.17
N GLY A 39 2.73 3.37 -6.06
CA GLY A 39 2.36 4.22 -7.18
C GLY A 39 1.56 5.46 -6.77
N PRO A 40 1.46 6.46 -7.67
CA PRO A 40 0.62 7.62 -7.44
C PRO A 40 -0.86 7.25 -7.53
N LEU A 41 -1.69 7.88 -6.70
CA LEU A 41 -3.12 7.99 -6.96
C LEU A 41 -3.31 9.16 -7.91
N LEU A 42 -4.01 8.94 -9.02
CA LEU A 42 -4.27 9.96 -10.03
C LEU A 42 -5.70 10.46 -9.88
N GLY A 43 -5.89 11.78 -9.98
CA GLY A 43 -7.20 12.39 -10.16
C GLY A 43 -7.73 12.13 -11.58
N GLU A 44 -8.97 12.57 -11.83
CA GLU A 44 -9.62 12.44 -13.14
C GLU A 44 -8.88 13.19 -14.26
N ASP A 45 -8.15 14.24 -13.90
CA ASP A 45 -7.28 15.04 -14.77
C ASP A 45 -5.92 14.37 -15.05
N GLY A 46 -5.66 13.19 -14.47
CA GLY A 46 -4.38 12.49 -14.54
C GLY A 46 -3.29 13.09 -13.66
N VAL A 47 -3.61 14.10 -12.84
CA VAL A 47 -2.65 14.72 -11.92
C VAL A 47 -2.54 13.87 -10.65
N VAL A 48 -1.34 13.83 -10.08
CA VAL A 48 -1.11 13.08 -8.83
C VAL A 48 -1.87 13.74 -7.68
N ALA A 49 -2.78 13.00 -7.08
CA ALA A 49 -3.56 13.40 -5.90
C ALA A 49 -3.08 12.75 -4.60
N GLY A 50 -2.20 11.75 -4.70
CA GLY A 50 -1.75 10.98 -3.55
C GLY A 50 -0.85 9.81 -3.90
N SER A 51 -0.76 8.84 -3.00
CA SER A 51 0.03 7.63 -3.17
C SER A 51 -0.70 6.42 -2.60
N LEU A 52 -0.62 5.31 -3.33
CA LEU A 52 -1.04 3.99 -2.87
C LEU A 52 0.21 3.12 -2.74
N MET A 53 0.41 2.59 -1.54
CA MET A 53 1.53 1.70 -1.25
C MET A 53 1.00 0.43 -0.60
N ILE A 54 1.49 -0.72 -1.03
CA ILE A 54 1.23 -2.00 -0.39
C ILE A 54 2.58 -2.54 0.07
N LEU A 55 2.77 -2.59 1.38
CA LEU A 55 4.03 -2.98 2.02
C LEU A 55 3.88 -4.36 2.64
N ASP A 56 4.89 -5.21 2.48
CA ASP A 56 5.03 -6.47 3.22
C ASP A 56 6.07 -6.30 4.33
N LEU A 57 5.59 -6.07 5.54
CA LEU A 57 6.40 -5.79 6.73
C LEU A 57 6.05 -6.77 7.84
N PRO A 58 6.97 -7.03 8.79
CA PRO A 58 6.73 -8.04 9.84
C PRO A 58 5.60 -7.65 10.80
N ASP A 59 5.46 -6.35 11.11
CA ASP A 59 4.55 -5.84 12.13
C ASP A 59 4.27 -4.32 11.96
N GLU A 60 3.43 -3.79 12.84
CA GLU A 60 3.04 -2.36 12.89
C GLU A 60 4.20 -1.45 13.28
N ALA A 61 5.12 -1.92 14.14
CA ALA A 61 6.28 -1.13 14.54
C ALA A 61 7.23 -0.88 13.35
N ALA A 62 7.40 -1.87 12.47
CA ALA A 62 8.13 -1.74 11.23
C ALA A 62 7.43 -0.79 10.25
N LEU A 63 6.09 -0.78 10.20
CA LEU A 63 5.34 0.19 9.42
C LEU A 63 5.57 1.62 9.93
N ASP A 64 5.46 1.84 11.23
CA ASP A 64 5.69 3.17 11.81
C ASP A 64 7.13 3.65 11.59
N ALA A 65 8.10 2.75 11.67
CA ALA A 65 9.50 3.07 11.33
C ALA A 65 9.67 3.42 9.84
N HIS A 66 8.97 2.71 8.95
CA HIS A 66 8.95 3.01 7.52
C HIS A 66 8.40 4.42 7.26
N MET A 67 7.20 4.73 7.77
CA MET A 67 6.56 6.03 7.59
C MET A 67 7.42 7.17 8.17
N ARG A 68 8.03 6.98 9.34
CA ARG A 68 8.93 8.00 9.94
C ARG A 68 10.22 8.23 9.16
N SER A 69 10.59 7.32 8.26
CA SER A 69 11.83 7.41 7.47
C SER A 69 11.58 7.85 6.03
N ASP A 70 10.35 7.73 5.52
CA ASP A 70 10.02 8.07 4.14
C ASP A 70 9.96 9.61 3.95
N PRO A 71 10.71 10.18 2.99
CA PRO A 71 10.72 11.62 2.69
C PRO A 71 9.35 12.26 2.39
N PHE A 72 8.38 11.53 1.85
CA PHE A 72 7.03 12.08 1.68
C PHE A 72 6.31 12.30 3.01
N PHE A 73 6.48 11.39 3.97
CA PHE A 73 5.89 11.55 5.29
C PHE A 73 6.61 12.61 6.11
N THR A 74 7.95 12.61 6.11
CA THR A 74 8.73 13.59 6.88
C THR A 74 8.63 15.01 6.32
N ALA A 75 8.39 15.17 5.01
CA ALA A 75 8.06 16.46 4.41
C ALA A 75 6.64 16.96 4.73
N GLY A 76 5.81 16.14 5.40
CA GLY A 76 4.42 16.47 5.70
C GLY A 76 3.57 16.64 4.44
N LEU A 77 3.80 15.82 3.41
CA LEU A 77 3.09 15.88 2.13
C LEU A 77 1.60 15.53 2.28
N PHE A 78 1.30 14.53 3.10
CA PHE A 78 -0.03 13.94 3.16
C PHE A 78 -0.93 14.66 4.17
N ARG A 79 -2.17 14.97 3.77
CA ARG A 79 -3.23 15.44 4.67
C ARG A 79 -3.94 14.29 5.39
N SER A 80 -3.94 13.11 4.78
CA SER A 80 -4.57 11.91 5.34
C SER A 80 -3.82 10.67 4.93
N VAL A 81 -3.72 9.71 5.86
CA VAL A 81 -3.13 8.39 5.66
C VAL A 81 -4.12 7.38 6.23
N GLU A 82 -4.70 6.56 5.35
CA GLU A 82 -5.55 5.43 5.74
C GLU A 82 -4.71 4.16 5.65
N VAL A 83 -4.70 3.36 6.72
CA VAL A 83 -3.94 2.11 6.81
C VAL A 83 -4.89 0.94 6.98
N TRP A 84 -4.71 -0.09 6.15
CA TRP A 84 -5.48 -1.34 6.21
C TRP A 84 -4.55 -2.55 6.23
N HIS A 85 -4.96 -3.58 6.96
CA HIS A 85 -4.34 -4.90 6.81
C HIS A 85 -4.97 -5.65 5.65
N SER A 86 -4.16 -6.40 4.92
CA SER A 86 -4.67 -7.25 3.84
C SER A 86 -3.95 -8.59 3.79
N ARG A 87 -4.56 -9.51 3.06
CA ARG A 87 -3.97 -10.80 2.68
C ARG A 87 -4.05 -10.91 1.16
N GLN A 88 -2.91 -11.16 0.52
CA GLN A 88 -2.87 -11.34 -0.92
C GLN A 88 -3.56 -12.64 -1.30
N VAL A 89 -4.58 -12.53 -2.15
CA VAL A 89 -5.25 -13.65 -2.78
C VAL A 89 -4.79 -13.77 -4.24
N VAL A 90 -4.60 -12.63 -4.91
CA VAL A 90 -4.09 -12.55 -6.29
C VAL A 90 -3.02 -11.45 -6.41
N PRO A 91 -1.99 -11.64 -7.26
CA PRO A 91 -1.62 -12.92 -7.87
C PRO A 91 -1.30 -13.97 -6.80
N GLU A 92 -1.41 -15.25 -7.14
CA GLU A 92 -1.16 -16.32 -6.18
C GLU A 92 0.30 -16.26 -5.67
N THR A 93 0.49 -16.29 -4.35
CA THR A 93 1.83 -16.43 -3.75
C THR A 93 2.24 -17.90 -3.60
N VAL A 94 1.27 -18.80 -3.67
CA VAL A 94 1.42 -20.26 -3.64
C VAL A 94 0.50 -20.80 -4.73
N ALA A 95 1.04 -21.61 -5.64
CA ALA A 95 0.28 -22.15 -6.77
C ALA A 95 -0.97 -22.92 -6.29
N GLY A 96 -2.12 -22.61 -6.86
CA GLY A 96 -3.40 -23.25 -6.53
C GLY A 96 -4.07 -22.75 -5.26
N ALA A 97 -3.50 -21.74 -4.57
CA ALA A 97 -4.08 -21.18 -3.36
C ALA A 97 -5.47 -20.55 -3.60
N LEU A 98 -5.69 -19.92 -4.78
CA LEU A 98 -6.98 -19.35 -5.13
C LEU A 98 -8.02 -20.44 -5.36
N ALA A 99 -7.68 -21.50 -6.09
CA ALA A 99 -8.59 -22.63 -6.31
C ALA A 99 -9.00 -23.27 -4.98
N ALA A 100 -8.03 -23.51 -4.10
CA ALA A 100 -8.30 -24.03 -2.76
C ALA A 100 -9.18 -23.09 -1.91
N GLU A 101 -9.00 -21.76 -2.03
CA GLU A 101 -9.88 -20.78 -1.36
C GLU A 101 -11.31 -20.82 -1.92
N VAL A 102 -11.47 -20.93 -3.23
CA VAL A 102 -12.79 -21.07 -3.87
C VAL A 102 -13.51 -22.32 -3.36
N ASP A 103 -12.83 -23.46 -3.29
CA ASP A 103 -13.42 -24.69 -2.80
C ASP A 103 -13.80 -24.60 -1.31
N ARG A 104 -12.98 -23.95 -0.48
CA ARG A 104 -13.34 -23.65 0.92
C ARG A 104 -14.61 -22.81 1.03
N GLN A 105 -14.75 -21.75 0.21
CA GLN A 105 -15.93 -20.90 0.27
C GLN A 105 -17.20 -21.61 -0.22
N ARG A 106 -17.10 -22.52 -1.19
CA ARG A 106 -18.23 -23.37 -1.63
C ARG A 106 -18.73 -24.29 -0.51
N LEU A 107 -17.80 -24.95 0.19
CA LEU A 107 -18.16 -25.82 1.32
C LEU A 107 -18.85 -25.02 2.44
N ARG A 108 -18.29 -23.86 2.80
CA ARG A 108 -18.88 -22.98 3.82
C ARG A 108 -20.27 -22.48 3.46
N ALA A 109 -20.51 -22.15 2.19
CA ALA A 109 -21.82 -21.72 1.72
C ALA A 109 -22.86 -22.85 1.87
N ALA A 110 -22.51 -24.08 1.48
CA ALA A 110 -23.40 -25.23 1.62
C ALA A 110 -23.72 -25.56 3.09
N GLU A 111 -22.78 -25.36 4.02
CA GLU A 111 -23.02 -25.52 5.46
C GLU A 111 -24.01 -24.50 6.03
N LEU A 112 -24.05 -23.28 5.49
CA LEU A 112 -24.98 -22.24 5.95
C LEU A 112 -26.40 -22.40 5.40
N GLU A 113 -26.55 -23.17 4.33
CA GLU A 113 -27.84 -23.48 3.69
C GLU A 113 -28.52 -24.74 4.26
N ALA A 114 -27.81 -25.50 5.10
CA ALA A 114 -28.29 -26.72 5.76
C ALA A 114 -28.86 -26.46 7.15
#